data_AF-A0A1Q4UMJ1-F1
#
_entry.id   AF-A0A1Q4UMJ1-F1
#
_cell.length_a   1.000
_cell.length_b   1.000
_cell.length_c   1.000
_cell.angle_alpha   90.00
_cell.angle_beta   90.00
_cell.angle_gamma   90.00
#
_symmetry.space_group_name_H-M   'P 1'
#
loop_
_entity.id
_entity.type
_entity.pdbx_description
1 polymer ?
#
loop_
_entity_poly.entity_id
_entity_poly.type
_entity_poly.pdbx_seq_one_letter_code
_entity_poly.pdbx_strand_id
1 'polypeptide(L)'
;MGLGVAGCQLAGPPDVMESPDRLPPTLVMPNRPAMANDWSDRLPLIYNQVAGCLNADPSPPARVVAAGTNRDGQIVIDMTGDSGTYMRCLSDPSGKSKPVLFRQDLPVSMPGPAYTPTPYPPPKSTDPGVCYEHYPVSDKTGWQLGWLSYARAGTDCSTAAVARP
;
A
#
# COMPACT_ATOMS: atom_id res chain seq x y z
N MET A 1 -21.29 -6.88 -62.83
CA MET A 1 -19.92 -6.95 -62.27
C MET A 1 -19.51 -5.54 -61.90
N GLY A 2 -19.14 -5.29 -60.65
CA GLY A 2 -18.71 -3.98 -60.15
C GLY A 2 -19.19 -3.70 -58.72
N LEU A 3 -18.63 -4.42 -57.74
CA LEU A 3 -18.76 -4.08 -56.32
C LEU A 3 -17.68 -3.05 -55.97
N GLY A 4 -18.08 -1.79 -55.77
CA GLY A 4 -17.22 -0.73 -55.27
C GLY A 4 -17.25 -0.70 -53.75
N VAL A 5 -16.11 -0.97 -53.13
CA VAL A 5 -15.87 -0.97 -51.68
C VAL A 5 -15.80 0.47 -51.19
N ALA A 6 -16.71 0.89 -50.31
CA ALA A 6 -16.65 2.16 -49.60
C ALA A 6 -16.07 1.94 -48.20
N GLY A 7 -15.08 2.78 -47.86
CA GLY A 7 -14.06 2.51 -46.85
C GLY A 7 -14.54 2.40 -45.40
N CYS A 8 -13.98 1.41 -44.69
CA CYS A 8 -13.81 1.49 -43.26
C CYS A 8 -12.78 2.58 -42.96
N GLN A 9 -13.22 3.71 -42.42
CA GLN A 9 -12.34 4.66 -41.75
C GLN A 9 -11.73 3.92 -40.55
N LEU A 10 -10.46 3.52 -40.68
CA LEU A 10 -9.64 3.11 -39.55
C LEU A 10 -9.50 4.33 -38.64
N ALA A 11 -10.31 4.38 -37.60
CA ALA A 11 -10.04 5.23 -36.45
C ALA A 11 -8.61 4.90 -35.99
N GLY A 12 -7.74 5.91 -35.99
CA GLY A 12 -6.38 5.78 -35.49
C GLY A 12 -6.38 5.21 -34.08
N PRO A 13 -5.27 4.60 -33.63
CA PRO A 13 -5.17 4.12 -32.26
C PRO A 13 -5.53 5.27 -31.31
N PRO A 14 -6.33 5.03 -30.26
CA PRO A 14 -6.65 6.09 -29.31
C PRO A 14 -5.34 6.66 -28.80
N ASP A 15 -5.21 7.99 -28.87
CA ASP A 15 -4.19 8.76 -28.17
C ASP A 15 -4.07 8.14 -26.77
N VAL A 16 -2.95 7.44 -26.56
CA VAL A 16 -2.51 7.09 -25.22
C VAL A 16 -2.20 8.45 -24.62
N MET A 17 -3.20 9.05 -23.98
CA MET A 17 -2.98 10.11 -23.02
C MET A 17 -2.01 9.52 -22.02
N GLU A 18 -0.74 9.82 -22.26
CA GLU A 18 0.39 9.59 -21.38
C GLU A 18 -0.08 10.07 -20.01
N SER A 19 -0.37 9.11 -19.12
CA SER A 19 -0.90 9.41 -17.81
C SER A 19 0.14 10.34 -17.18
N PRO A 20 -0.18 11.63 -16.95
CA PRO A 20 0.83 12.59 -16.58
C PRO A 20 1.48 12.02 -15.34
N ASP A 21 2.80 11.79 -15.42
CA ASP A 21 3.66 11.32 -14.34
C ASP A 21 3.01 11.70 -13.02
N ARG A 22 2.28 10.76 -12.40
CA ARG A 22 1.58 11.03 -11.15
C ARG A 22 2.70 11.28 -10.16
N LEU A 23 3.02 12.56 -9.99
CA LEU A 23 3.76 13.04 -8.84
C LEU A 23 3.10 12.34 -7.64
N PRO A 24 3.89 11.70 -6.76
CA PRO A 24 3.34 10.97 -5.64
C PRO A 24 2.27 11.84 -4.98
N PRO A 25 1.05 11.32 -4.73
CA PRO A 25 0.05 12.10 -4.06
C PRO A 25 0.69 12.60 -2.77
N THR A 26 0.68 13.93 -2.57
CA THR A 26 1.21 14.42 -1.30
C THR A 26 0.25 13.94 -0.22
N LEU A 27 0.75 13.03 0.62
CA LEU A 27 -0.03 12.43 1.69
C LEU A 27 -0.20 13.45 2.82
N VAL A 28 -1.42 13.51 3.35
CA VAL A 28 -1.70 14.12 4.65
C VAL A 28 -1.68 12.99 5.66
N MET A 29 -0.66 12.99 6.51
CA MET A 29 -0.53 11.99 7.57
C MET A 29 -1.45 12.36 8.73
N PRO A 30 -2.16 11.39 9.32
CA PRO A 30 -3.03 11.62 10.48
C PRO A 30 -2.22 12.09 11.69
N ASN A 31 -2.90 12.74 12.65
CA ASN A 31 -2.30 13.14 13.92
C ASN A 31 -2.08 11.87 14.77
N ARG A 32 -0.86 11.33 14.68
CA ARG A 32 -0.49 10.02 15.23
C ARG A 32 -0.08 10.14 16.72
N PRO A 33 -0.16 9.05 17.50
CA PRO A 33 0.45 9.02 18.82
C PRO A 33 1.94 9.36 18.69
N ALA A 34 2.51 10.10 19.63
CA ALA A 34 3.94 10.48 19.65
C ALA A 34 4.92 9.28 19.78
N MET A 35 4.46 8.05 19.56
CA MET A 35 5.12 6.80 19.95
C MET A 35 5.76 5.99 18.82
N ALA A 36 5.98 6.50 17.61
CA ALA A 36 6.64 5.66 16.63
C ALA A 36 7.60 6.42 15.71
N ASN A 37 8.89 6.40 16.07
CA ASN A 37 9.99 6.51 15.09
C ASN A 37 10.00 5.23 14.23
N ASP A 38 8.93 5.01 13.46
CA ASP A 38 8.76 3.83 12.63
C ASP A 38 8.83 4.18 11.14
N TRP A 39 8.64 3.17 10.30
CA TRP A 39 8.76 3.34 8.85
C TRP A 39 7.66 4.22 8.25
N SER A 40 6.48 4.32 8.89
CA SER A 40 5.30 5.01 8.36
C SER A 40 5.49 6.53 8.29
N ASP A 41 6.44 7.11 9.03
CA ASP A 41 6.85 8.51 8.87
C ASP A 41 7.41 8.80 7.48
N ARG A 42 8.01 7.79 6.85
CA ARG A 42 8.52 7.89 5.48
C ARG A 42 7.46 7.61 4.44
N LEU A 43 6.24 7.20 4.82
CA LEU A 43 5.19 6.83 3.88
C LEU A 43 4.95 7.91 2.80
N PRO A 44 4.91 9.23 3.10
CA PRO A 44 4.78 10.25 2.05
C PRO A 44 5.92 10.26 1.02
N LEU A 45 7.12 9.83 1.43
CA LEU A 45 8.30 9.77 0.57
C LEU A 45 8.36 8.48 -0.25
N ILE A 46 7.85 7.37 0.30
CA ILE A 46 7.92 6.04 -0.31
C ILE A 46 6.57 5.53 -0.84
N TYR A 47 5.56 6.39 -0.92
CA TYR A 47 4.19 5.98 -1.23
C TYR A 47 4.08 5.28 -2.58
N ASN A 48 4.77 5.77 -3.62
CA ASN A 48 4.72 5.17 -4.95
C ASN A 48 5.31 3.75 -4.95
N GLN A 49 6.37 3.52 -4.20
CA GLN A 49 6.99 2.21 -4.03
C GLN A 49 6.05 1.28 -3.27
N VAL A 50 5.42 1.77 -2.20
CA VAL A 50 4.39 1.03 -1.43
C VAL A 50 3.23 0.62 -2.34
N ALA A 51 2.65 1.57 -3.08
CA ALA A 51 1.55 1.30 -4.00
C ALA A 51 1.97 0.30 -5.10
N GLY A 52 3.18 0.46 -5.66
CA GLY A 52 3.73 -0.47 -6.65
C GLY A 52 3.85 -1.90 -6.12
N CYS A 53 4.40 -2.05 -4.91
CA CYS A 53 4.56 -3.36 -4.26
C CYS A 53 3.22 -4.02 -3.95
N LEU A 54 2.27 -3.26 -3.38
CA LEU A 54 0.93 -3.76 -3.06
C LEU A 54 0.16 -4.19 -4.32
N ASN A 55 0.28 -3.44 -5.42
CA ASN A 55 -0.34 -3.78 -6.69
C ASN A 55 0.31 -4.99 -7.38
N ALA A 56 1.58 -5.25 -7.11
CA ALA A 56 2.29 -6.41 -7.65
C ALA A 56 2.05 -7.69 -6.82
N ASP A 57 1.56 -7.57 -5.59
CA ASP A 57 1.36 -8.70 -4.70
C ASP A 57 0.30 -9.67 -5.27
N PRO A 58 0.59 -10.98 -5.33
CA PRO A 58 -0.31 -11.97 -5.92
C PRO A 58 -1.47 -12.38 -4.99
N SER A 59 -1.53 -11.89 -3.76
CA SER A 59 -2.49 -12.30 -2.73
C SER A 59 -3.14 -11.09 -2.03
N PRO A 60 -3.85 -10.21 -2.77
CA PRO A 60 -4.59 -9.13 -2.16
C PRO A 60 -5.76 -9.66 -1.29
N PRO A 61 -6.12 -8.98 -0.17
CA PRO A 61 -5.48 -7.78 0.34
C PRO A 61 -4.11 -8.08 0.98
N ALA A 62 -3.10 -7.39 0.48
CA ALA A 62 -1.79 -7.32 1.11
C ALA A 62 -1.69 -6.04 1.92
N ARG A 63 -0.88 -6.07 2.98
CA ARG A 63 -0.64 -4.94 3.87
C ARG A 63 0.85 -4.75 4.06
N VAL A 64 1.32 -3.51 4.03
CA VAL A 64 2.72 -3.22 4.36
C VAL A 64 2.87 -3.21 5.87
N VAL A 65 3.89 -3.89 6.37
CA VAL A 65 4.14 -4.06 7.81
C VAL A 65 5.52 -3.55 8.22
N ALA A 66 6.43 -3.44 7.25
CA ALA A 66 7.69 -2.75 7.42
C ALA A 66 8.13 -2.13 6.10
N ALA A 67 8.85 -1.02 6.17
CA ALA A 67 9.54 -0.46 5.02
C ALA A 67 10.88 0.16 5.43
N GLY A 68 11.83 0.15 4.49
CA GLY A 68 13.16 0.69 4.71
C GLY A 68 13.96 0.78 3.42
N THR A 69 15.27 0.92 3.60
CA THR A 69 16.22 1.02 2.49
C THR A 69 17.34 0.03 2.74
N ASN A 70 17.73 -0.75 1.73
CA ASN A 70 18.87 -1.66 1.83
C ASN A 70 20.19 -0.91 1.58
N ARG A 71 21.32 -1.64 1.65
CA ARG A 71 22.66 -1.07 1.44
C ARG A 71 22.87 -0.55 0.01
N ASP A 72 22.14 -1.09 -0.94
CA ASP A 72 22.18 -0.70 -2.36
C ASP A 72 21.26 0.48 -2.69
N GLY A 73 20.61 1.06 -1.67
CA GLY A 73 19.71 2.19 -1.81
C GLY A 73 18.30 1.84 -2.28
N GLN A 74 17.98 0.57 -2.52
CA GLN A 74 16.64 0.13 -2.91
C GLN A 74 15.67 0.23 -1.74
N ILE A 75 14.40 0.54 -2.05
CA ILE A 75 13.32 0.54 -1.07
C ILE A 75 12.89 -0.91 -0.83
N VAL A 76 12.98 -1.35 0.42
CA VAL A 76 12.55 -2.66 0.88
C VAL A 76 11.21 -2.51 1.57
N ILE A 77 10.20 -3.23 1.12
CA ILE A 77 8.84 -3.19 1.66
C ILE A 77 8.44 -4.62 1.99
N ASP A 78 8.19 -4.89 3.27
CA ASP A 78 7.70 -6.18 3.72
C ASP A 78 6.18 -6.14 3.86
N MET A 79 5.52 -7.15 3.31
CA MET A 79 4.07 -7.23 3.19
C MET A 79 3.55 -8.54 3.75
N THR A 80 2.36 -8.49 4.34
CA THR A 80 1.59 -9.67 4.74
C THR A 80 0.26 -9.70 4.02
N GLY A 81 -0.10 -10.85 3.48
CA GLY A 81 -1.44 -11.13 2.96
C GLY A 81 -2.35 -11.70 4.06
N ASP A 82 -3.66 -11.62 3.86
CA ASP A 82 -4.65 -12.24 4.77
C ASP A 82 -4.55 -13.77 4.84
N SER A 83 -3.96 -14.41 3.81
CA SER A 83 -3.67 -15.85 3.79
C SER A 83 -2.47 -16.26 4.65
N GLY A 84 -1.83 -15.30 5.34
CA GLY A 84 -0.60 -15.53 6.11
C GLY A 84 0.67 -15.56 5.26
N THR A 85 0.58 -15.24 3.97
CA THR A 85 1.77 -15.09 3.11
C THR A 85 2.57 -13.87 3.52
N TYR A 86 3.89 -14.03 3.63
CA TYR A 86 4.82 -12.93 3.86
C TYR A 86 5.72 -12.72 2.63
N MET A 87 5.72 -11.50 2.12
CA MET A 87 6.40 -11.13 0.88
C MET A 87 7.30 -9.93 1.12
N ARG A 88 8.56 -10.04 0.72
CA ARG A 88 9.46 -8.90 0.61
C ARG A 88 9.43 -8.38 -0.81
N CYS A 89 9.19 -7.08 -0.95
CA CYS A 89 9.23 -6.34 -2.19
C CYS A 89 10.47 -5.45 -2.23
N LEU A 90 11.19 -5.50 -3.34
CA LEU A 90 12.26 -4.54 -3.66
C LEU A 90 11.77 -3.62 -4.77
N SER A 91 11.82 -2.31 -4.51
CA SER A 91 11.49 -1.27 -5.45
C SER A 91 12.66 -0.30 -5.61
N ASP A 92 12.81 0.26 -6.81
CA ASP A 92 13.81 1.30 -7.03
C ASP A 92 13.40 2.61 -6.31
N PRO A 93 14.36 3.49 -5.98
CA PRO A 93 14.08 4.73 -5.24
C PRO A 93 13.09 5.68 -5.94
N SER A 94 12.92 5.58 -7.26
CA SER A 94 11.96 6.41 -8.00
C SER A 94 10.55 5.79 -8.03
N GLY A 95 10.43 4.49 -7.74
CA GLY A 95 9.17 3.75 -7.77
C GLY A 95 8.59 3.60 -9.17
N LYS A 96 9.41 3.80 -10.22
CA LYS A 96 8.98 3.75 -11.63
C LYS A 96 9.17 2.37 -12.27
N SER A 97 10.09 1.57 -11.76
CA SER A 97 10.36 0.23 -12.29
C SER A 97 9.40 -0.79 -11.67
N LYS A 98 9.15 -1.89 -12.39
CA LYS A 98 8.38 -3.00 -11.85
C LYS A 98 9.10 -3.57 -10.61
N PRO A 99 8.43 -3.65 -9.44
CA PRO A 99 9.04 -4.20 -8.25
C PRO A 99 9.31 -5.70 -8.37
N VAL A 100 10.28 -6.19 -7.61
CA VAL A 100 10.63 -7.60 -7.51
C VAL A 100 10.15 -8.15 -6.18
N LEU A 101 9.44 -9.28 -6.21
CA LEU A 101 8.83 -9.89 -5.03
C LEU A 101 9.52 -11.20 -4.67
N PHE A 102 9.74 -11.39 -3.37
CA PHE A 102 10.34 -12.58 -2.78
C PHE A 102 9.42 -13.08 -1.68
N ARG A 103 9.02 -14.36 -1.74
CA ARG A 103 8.38 -14.99 -0.58
C ARG A 103 9.41 -15.14 0.54
N GLN A 104 8.99 -14.86 1.75
CA GLN A 104 9.80 -14.95 2.96
C GLN A 104 9.02 -15.67 4.05
N ASP A 105 9.72 -16.14 5.08
CA ASP A 105 9.08 -16.66 6.28
C ASP A 105 8.56 -15.49 7.14
N LEU A 106 7.37 -15.67 7.71
CA LEU A 106 6.77 -14.68 8.60
C LEU A 106 7.68 -14.49 9.83
N PRO A 107 8.06 -13.25 10.18
CA PRO A 107 8.89 -13.00 11.35
C PRO A 107 8.13 -13.30 12.64
N VAL A 108 8.87 -13.65 13.69
CA VAL A 108 8.32 -13.97 15.04
C VAL A 108 7.55 -12.79 15.64
N SER A 109 7.92 -11.56 15.27
CA SER A 109 7.22 -10.34 15.68
C SER A 109 7.17 -9.34 14.52
N MET A 110 6.02 -8.70 14.34
CA MET A 110 5.84 -7.67 13.31
C MET A 110 6.25 -6.29 13.88
N PRO A 111 7.21 -5.60 13.26
CA PRO A 111 7.93 -4.50 13.90
C PRO A 111 7.26 -3.11 13.81
N GLY A 112 6.06 -2.98 13.24
CA GLY A 112 5.49 -1.66 12.99
C GLY A 112 4.00 -1.66 12.64
N PRO A 113 3.43 -0.48 12.37
CA PRO A 113 2.05 -0.36 11.96
C PRO A 113 1.82 -1.08 10.63
N ALA A 114 0.60 -1.56 10.44
CA ALA A 114 0.16 -2.13 9.18
C ALA A 114 -0.51 -1.04 8.33
N TYR A 115 0.02 -0.77 7.14
CA TYR A 115 -0.67 0.02 6.13
C TYR A 115 -1.52 -0.87 5.23
N THR A 116 -2.81 -0.57 5.14
CA THR A 116 -3.77 -1.24 4.26
C THR A 116 -4.27 -0.25 3.21
N PRO A 117 -4.11 -0.52 1.90
CA PRO A 117 -4.59 0.37 0.87
C PRO A 117 -6.11 0.29 0.72
N THR A 118 -6.75 1.38 0.29
CA THR A 118 -8.12 1.32 -0.23
C THR A 118 -8.18 0.40 -1.47
N PRO A 119 -9.30 -0.29 -1.72
CA PRO A 119 -10.59 -0.19 -1.02
C PRO A 119 -10.72 -1.11 0.19
N TYR A 120 -9.63 -1.76 0.63
CA TYR A 120 -9.71 -2.77 1.68
C TYR A 120 -9.96 -2.16 3.06
N PRO A 121 -10.79 -2.81 3.91
CA PRO A 121 -11.00 -2.36 5.27
C PRO A 121 -9.72 -2.52 6.10
N PRO A 122 -9.56 -1.75 7.18
CA PRO A 122 -8.44 -1.93 8.09
C PRO A 122 -8.42 -3.35 8.69
N PRO A 123 -7.24 -3.89 9.03
CA PRO A 123 -7.08 -5.22 9.60
C PRO A 123 -7.87 -5.36 10.89
N LYS A 124 -8.56 -6.49 11.05
CA LYS A 124 -9.06 -6.90 12.36
C LYS A 124 -7.94 -7.58 13.13
N SER A 125 -7.95 -7.44 14.45
CA SER A 125 -7.05 -8.25 15.26
C SER A 125 -7.49 -9.72 15.24
N THR A 126 -6.55 -10.62 15.01
CA THR A 126 -6.72 -12.07 15.17
C THR A 126 -6.31 -12.53 16.57
N ASP A 127 -5.69 -11.67 17.37
CA ASP A 127 -5.26 -11.92 18.75
C ASP A 127 -6.18 -11.14 19.72
N PRO A 128 -6.88 -11.81 20.65
CA PRO A 128 -7.79 -11.17 21.59
C PRO A 128 -7.09 -10.20 22.58
N GLY A 129 -5.77 -10.30 22.76
CA GLY A 129 -4.97 -9.39 23.60
C GLY A 129 -4.36 -8.19 22.87
N VAL A 130 -4.53 -8.13 21.54
CA VAL A 130 -4.01 -7.04 20.69
C VAL A 130 -5.18 -6.31 20.05
N CYS A 131 -5.27 -5.01 20.29
CA CYS A 131 -6.23 -4.13 19.63
C CYS A 131 -5.51 -3.36 18.53
N TYR A 132 -6.22 -2.96 17.47
CA TYR A 132 -5.67 -2.04 16.48
C TYR A 132 -6.34 -0.67 16.61
N GLU A 133 -5.53 0.38 16.52
CA GLU A 133 -6.00 1.74 16.35
C GLU A 133 -5.76 2.17 14.90
N HIS A 134 -6.84 2.52 14.19
CA HIS A 134 -6.81 2.78 12.76
C HIS A 134 -6.88 4.28 12.49
N TYR A 135 -5.94 4.75 11.69
CA TYR A 135 -5.86 6.13 11.26
C TYR A 135 -5.98 6.20 9.73
N PRO A 136 -6.92 6.98 9.20
CA PRO A 136 -7.04 7.15 7.76
C PRO A 136 -5.80 7.86 7.21
N VAL A 137 -5.32 7.39 6.07
CA VAL A 137 -4.31 8.10 5.26
C VAL A 137 -5.02 8.67 4.06
N SER A 138 -4.92 9.99 3.87
CA SER A 138 -5.56 10.69 2.76
C SER A 138 -4.55 11.49 1.96
N ASP A 139 -4.89 11.83 0.72
CA ASP A 139 -4.14 12.82 -0.05
C ASP A 139 -4.57 14.25 0.31
N LYS A 140 -3.89 15.24 -0.28
CA LYS A 140 -4.21 16.68 -0.13
C LYS A 140 -5.63 17.07 -0.55
N THR A 141 -6.31 16.26 -1.37
CA THR A 141 -7.69 16.52 -1.79
C THR A 141 -8.72 16.02 -0.77
N GLY A 142 -8.25 15.30 0.26
CA GLY A 142 -9.11 14.62 1.23
C GLY A 142 -9.55 13.23 0.78
N TRP A 143 -9.06 12.74 -0.36
CA TRP A 143 -9.35 11.40 -0.82
C TRP A 143 -8.60 10.38 0.04
N GLN A 144 -9.31 9.41 0.59
CA GLN A 144 -8.72 8.38 1.41
C GLN A 144 -7.95 7.36 0.55
N LEU A 145 -6.68 7.15 0.88
CA LEU A 145 -5.77 6.23 0.21
C LEU A 145 -5.57 4.92 0.98
N GLY A 146 -5.84 4.91 2.29
CA GLY A 146 -5.74 3.70 3.09
C GLY A 146 -5.89 3.93 4.59
N TRP A 147 -5.31 3.01 5.35
CA TRP A 147 -5.34 2.99 6.81
C TRP A 147 -3.97 2.63 7.36
N LEU A 148 -3.48 3.38 8.34
CA LEU A 148 -2.39 2.95 9.22
C LEU A 148 -2.98 2.37 10.49
N SER A 149 -2.59 1.14 10.82
CA SER A 149 -3.13 0.39 11.95
C SER A 149 -2.03 0.09 12.95
N TYR A 150 -2.13 0.66 14.16
CA TYR A 150 -1.15 0.48 15.22
C TYR A 150 -1.65 -0.53 16.24
N ALA A 151 -0.84 -1.55 16.52
CA ALA A 151 -1.15 -2.49 17.58
C ALA A 151 -1.06 -1.80 18.96
N ARG A 152 -2.06 -2.04 19.80
CA ARG A 152 -2.13 -1.57 21.19
C ARG A 152 -2.53 -2.76 22.06
N ALA A 153 -1.82 -2.98 23.16
CA ALA A 153 -2.26 -3.95 24.16
C ALA A 153 -3.62 -3.52 24.74
N GLY A 154 -4.57 -4.45 24.83
CA GLY A 154 -5.91 -4.17 25.35
C GLY A 154 -6.70 -5.45 25.61
N THR A 155 -7.75 -5.32 26.43
CA THR A 155 -8.79 -6.34 26.61
C THR A 155 -10.03 -5.91 25.82
N ASP A 156 -10.75 -6.85 25.20
CA ASP A 156 -11.98 -6.62 24.39
C ASP A 156 -11.80 -6.06 22.97
N CYS A 157 -10.76 -6.52 22.27
CA CYS A 157 -10.41 -6.11 20.91
C CYS A 157 -11.35 -6.60 19.80
N SER A 158 -12.38 -7.40 20.12
CA SER A 158 -13.39 -7.90 19.18
C SER A 158 -14.30 -6.80 18.61
N THR A 159 -14.31 -5.61 19.23
CA THR A 159 -15.10 -4.44 18.82
C THR A 159 -14.25 -3.23 18.42
N ALA A 160 -12.94 -3.28 18.68
CA ALA A 160 -12.03 -2.15 18.52
C ALA A 160 -11.49 -2.04 17.08
N ALA A 161 -12.38 -1.90 16.09
CA ALA A 161 -12.05 -1.22 14.84
C ALA A 161 -12.30 0.28 15.04
N VAL A 162 -11.57 0.91 15.97
CA VAL A 162 -11.75 2.33 16.26
C VAL A 162 -11.01 3.11 15.17
N ALA A 163 -11.73 3.43 14.09
CA ALA A 163 -11.31 4.45 13.14
C ALA A 163 -11.34 5.81 13.85
N ARG A 164 -10.18 6.45 14.03
CA ARG A 164 -10.14 7.82 14.53
C ARG A 164 -10.24 8.80 13.37
N PRO A 165 -11.11 9.82 13.46
CA PRO A 165 -11.26 10.86 12.44
C PRO A 165 -9.99 11.73 12.32
#